data_AF-S9QIX2-F1
#
_entry.id   AF-S9QIX2-F1
#
_cell.length_a   1.000
_cell.length_b   1.000
_cell.length_c   1.000
_cell.angle_alpha   90.00
_cell.angle_beta   90.00
_cell.angle_gamma   90.00
#
_symmetry.space_group_name_H-M   'P 1'
#
loop_
_entity.id
_entity.type
_entity.pdbx_description
1 polymer ?
#
loop_
_entity_poly.entity_id
_entity_poly.type
_entity_poly.pdbx_seq_one_letter_code
_entity_poly.pdbx_strand_id
1 'polypeptide(L)'
;MNPLPSPHRFGGWKLFLMLAALLMGAAGAAYLLGPDAVEGSRRAIRVTARTSFVLFLAAFTASSFAALLPGPFTQALLRERRIVGLSFAFSHLLHAIAIYAFGQLNPEFWPGRSTLTNLPGTLGYVSILLLAVTSHRGLARRMGPTAWRRLHVTGMWVIAAVFTSSYFKRVPMNYWYAVPSALLFTAVVVRLIAKRAQALRRGTRSPLAPTSA
;
A
#
# COMPACT_ATOMS: atom_id res chain seq x y z
N MET A 1 -12.10 20.57 -29.21
CA MET A 1 -10.77 19.95 -29.44
C MET A 1 -10.48 19.05 -28.25
N ASN A 2 -10.42 17.73 -28.45
CA ASN A 2 -9.93 16.83 -27.40
C ASN A 2 -8.42 17.00 -27.30
N PRO A 3 -7.84 17.29 -26.12
CA PRO A 3 -6.39 17.31 -26.00
C PRO A 3 -5.85 15.90 -26.29
N LEU A 4 -4.92 15.81 -27.24
CA LEU A 4 -4.19 14.58 -27.54
C LEU A 4 -3.55 14.06 -26.23
N PRO A 5 -3.62 12.75 -25.94
CA PRO A 5 -2.99 12.20 -24.75
C PRO A 5 -1.48 12.43 -24.84
N SER A 6 -0.98 13.38 -24.05
CA SER A 6 0.45 13.64 -23.92
C SER A 6 1.15 12.33 -23.53
N PRO A 7 2.19 11.88 -24.26
CA PRO A 7 2.92 10.68 -23.90
C PRO A 7 3.58 10.92 -22.54
N HIS A 8 3.02 10.31 -21.49
CA HIS A 8 3.56 10.44 -20.14
C HIS A 8 4.97 9.81 -20.13
N ARG A 9 6.01 10.65 -20.15
CA ARG A 9 7.43 10.23 -20.18
C ARG A 9 7.81 9.32 -19.00
N PHE A 10 7.02 9.34 -17.92
CA PHE A 10 7.21 8.56 -16.69
C PHE A 10 5.92 7.80 -16.32
N GLY A 11 5.77 6.58 -16.83
CA GLY A 11 4.66 5.68 -16.49
C GLY A 11 5.08 4.22 -16.57
N GLY A 12 4.31 3.33 -15.96
CA GLY A 12 4.61 1.90 -16.00
C GLY A 12 5.93 1.55 -15.30
N TRP A 13 6.74 0.69 -15.93
CA TRP A 13 7.98 0.19 -15.34
C TRP A 13 9.06 1.25 -15.12
N LYS A 14 9.09 2.33 -15.91
CA LYS A 14 10.02 3.46 -15.66
C LYS A 14 9.74 4.12 -14.32
N LEU A 15 8.47 4.32 -13.99
CA LEU A 15 8.04 4.82 -12.69
C LEU A 15 8.42 3.84 -11.56
N PHE A 16 8.25 2.53 -11.78
CA PHE A 16 8.69 1.53 -10.81
C PHE A 16 10.19 1.61 -10.54
N LEU A 17 11.03 1.63 -11.57
CA LEU A 17 12.49 1.70 -11.41
C LEU A 17 12.94 2.98 -10.70
N MET A 18 12.32 4.11 -11.05
CA MET A 18 12.58 5.39 -10.37
C MET A 18 12.21 5.32 -8.88
N LEU A 19 11.03 4.81 -8.55
CA LEU A 19 10.60 4.64 -7.16
C LEU A 19 11.48 3.63 -6.42
N ALA A 20 11.84 2.51 -7.05
CA ALA A 20 12.72 1.50 -6.46
C ALA A 20 14.11 2.08 -6.14
N ALA A 21 14.71 2.83 -7.08
CA ALA A 21 15.98 3.52 -6.86
C ALA A 21 15.88 4.55 -5.72
N LEU A 22 14.81 5.35 -5.68
CA LEU A 22 14.58 6.31 -4.60
C LEU A 22 14.43 5.61 -3.25
N LEU A 23 13.67 4.51 -3.18
CA LEU A 23 13.46 3.74 -1.97
C LEU A 23 14.74 3.07 -1.47
N MET A 24 15.53 2.50 -2.38
CA MET A 24 16.86 1.94 -2.05
C MET A 24 17.81 3.03 -1.56
N GLY A 25 17.87 4.16 -2.26
CA GLY A 25 18.69 5.31 -1.86
C GLY A 25 18.30 5.84 -0.48
N ALA A 26 16.99 6.01 -0.21
CA ALA A 26 16.51 6.45 1.09
C ALA A 26 16.81 5.44 2.22
N ALA A 27 16.61 4.14 1.97
CA ALA A 27 16.92 3.10 2.95
C ALA A 27 18.42 2.97 3.21
N GLY A 28 19.24 3.01 2.15
CA GLY A 28 20.70 2.98 2.22
C GLY A 28 21.26 4.19 2.94
N ALA A 29 20.81 5.40 2.60
CA ALA A 29 21.20 6.63 3.31
C ALA A 29 20.81 6.57 4.79
N ALA A 30 19.59 6.12 5.11
CA ALA A 30 19.16 5.96 6.50
C ALA A 30 20.04 4.99 7.29
N TYR A 31 20.49 3.90 6.65
CA TYR A 31 21.41 2.93 7.23
C TYR A 31 22.81 3.54 7.44
N LEU A 32 23.39 4.11 6.39
CA LEU A 32 24.76 4.64 6.38
C LEU A 32 24.96 5.86 7.29
N LEU A 33 23.90 6.65 7.50
CA LEU A 33 23.93 7.78 8.43
C LEU A 33 23.76 7.37 9.90
N GLY A 34 23.53 6.07 10.17
CA GLY A 34 23.53 5.54 11.54
C GLY A 34 24.95 5.52 12.13
N PRO A 35 25.11 5.77 13.43
CA PRO A 35 26.43 5.73 14.08
C PRO A 35 27.05 4.33 14.07
N ASP A 36 26.23 3.29 14.01
CA ASP A 36 26.63 1.88 13.92
C ASP A 36 25.59 1.09 13.10
N ALA A 37 25.88 -0.18 12.83
CA ALA A 37 25.00 -1.06 12.04
C ALA A 37 23.63 -1.31 12.71
N VAL A 38 23.57 -1.31 14.05
CA VAL A 38 22.35 -1.56 14.82
C VAL A 38 21.39 -0.37 14.68
N GLU A 39 21.88 0.85 14.91
CA GLU A 39 21.08 2.06 14.76
C GLU A 39 20.82 2.39 13.29
N GLY A 40 21.76 2.09 12.39
CA GLY A 40 21.57 2.16 10.94
C GLY A 40 20.40 1.30 10.48
N SER A 41 20.35 0.03 10.89
CA SER A 41 19.24 -0.86 10.56
C SER A 41 17.92 -0.39 11.18
N ARG A 42 17.90 0.11 12.42
CA ARG A 42 16.69 0.75 13.00
C ARG A 42 16.21 1.96 12.21
N ARG A 43 17.11 2.83 11.75
CA ARG A 43 16.77 3.98 10.90
C ARG A 43 16.17 3.53 9.57
N ALA A 44 16.78 2.54 8.92
CA ALA A 44 16.26 1.95 7.69
C ALA A 44 14.86 1.32 7.90
N ILE A 45 14.63 0.60 9.01
CA ILE A 45 13.31 0.07 9.40
C ILE A 45 12.27 1.21 9.49
N ARG A 46 12.59 2.31 10.16
CA ARG A 46 11.67 3.45 10.32
C ARG A 46 11.35 4.13 8.98
N VAL A 47 12.37 4.38 8.15
CA VAL A 47 12.19 5.02 6.84
C VAL A 47 11.37 4.13 5.91
N THR A 48 11.74 2.86 5.77
CA THR A 48 11.02 1.91 4.91
C THR A 48 9.59 1.65 5.36
N ALA A 49 9.30 1.65 6.66
CA ALA A 49 7.93 1.56 7.18
C ALA A 49 7.08 2.77 6.74
N ARG A 50 7.62 3.99 6.84
CA ARG A 50 6.93 5.24 6.46
C ARG A 50 6.71 5.33 4.96
N THR A 51 7.72 5.06 4.15
CA THR A 51 7.58 5.07 2.68
C THR A 51 6.57 4.02 2.21
N SER A 52 6.61 2.83 2.81
CA SER A 52 5.62 1.79 2.54
C SER A 52 4.21 2.22 2.89
N PHE A 53 4.01 2.84 4.05
CA PHE A 53 2.71 3.34 4.46
C PHE A 53 2.15 4.37 3.47
N VAL A 54 2.97 5.33 3.02
CA VAL A 54 2.58 6.34 2.02
C VAL A 54 2.19 5.68 0.70
N LEU A 55 3.01 4.76 0.18
CA LEU A 55 2.73 4.05 -1.07
C LEU A 55 1.47 3.17 -0.95
N PHE A 56 1.28 2.51 0.19
CA PHE A 56 0.08 1.75 0.49
C PHE A 56 -1.16 2.65 0.48
N LEU A 57 -1.14 3.78 1.19
CA LEU A 57 -2.25 4.73 1.21
C LEU A 57 -2.60 5.21 -0.20
N ALA A 58 -1.59 5.57 -1.00
CA ALA A 58 -1.78 5.99 -2.38
C ALA A 58 -2.47 4.90 -3.21
N ALA A 59 -1.99 3.65 -3.15
CA ALA A 59 -2.63 2.52 -3.83
C ALA A 59 -4.04 2.21 -3.29
N PHE A 60 -4.23 2.30 -1.97
CA PHE A 60 -5.46 2.00 -1.26
C PHE A 60 -6.58 3.01 -1.54
N THR A 61 -6.23 4.27 -1.78
CA THR A 61 -7.19 5.35 -2.01
C THR A 61 -7.35 5.74 -3.48
N ALA A 62 -6.48 5.24 -4.38
CA ALA A 62 -6.47 5.60 -5.81
C ALA A 62 -7.86 5.59 -6.47
N SER A 63 -8.61 4.47 -6.34
CA SER A 63 -9.95 4.35 -6.93
C SER A 63 -11.00 5.24 -6.26
N SER A 64 -10.81 5.54 -4.98
CA SER A 64 -11.76 6.33 -4.20
C SER A 64 -11.62 7.81 -4.55
N PHE A 65 -10.40 8.31 -4.60
CA PHE A 65 -10.14 9.69 -5.03
C PHE A 65 -10.51 9.92 -6.50
N ALA A 66 -10.18 9.01 -7.41
CA ALA A 66 -10.58 9.14 -8.81
C ALA A 66 -12.11 9.17 -9.02
N ALA A 67 -12.88 8.59 -8.09
CA ALA A 67 -14.34 8.54 -8.17
C ALA A 67 -15.03 9.74 -7.49
N LEU A 68 -14.47 10.23 -6.39
CA LEU A 68 -15.03 11.33 -5.59
C LEU A 68 -14.51 12.71 -6.04
N LEU A 69 -13.24 12.78 -6.45
CA LEU A 69 -12.53 14.01 -6.83
C LEU A 69 -11.79 13.76 -8.16
N PRO A 70 -12.53 13.62 -9.28
CA PRO A 70 -11.93 13.34 -10.57
C PRO A 70 -11.09 14.54 -11.03
N GLY A 71 -9.80 14.30 -11.26
CA GLY A 71 -8.87 15.30 -11.79
C GLY A 71 -7.65 14.64 -12.43
N PRO A 72 -6.77 15.40 -13.11
CA PRO A 72 -5.64 14.84 -13.83
C PRO A 72 -4.74 13.97 -12.94
N PHE A 73 -4.48 14.43 -11.71
CA PHE A 73 -3.67 13.70 -10.74
C PHE A 73 -4.33 12.41 -10.24
N THR A 74 -5.62 12.44 -9.84
CA THR A 74 -6.30 11.26 -9.31
C THR A 74 -6.50 10.18 -10.38
N GLN A 75 -6.69 10.59 -11.63
CA GLN A 75 -6.72 9.67 -12.77
C GLN A 75 -5.34 9.10 -13.11
N ALA A 76 -4.27 9.91 -13.05
CA ALA A 76 -2.92 9.44 -13.22
C ALA A 76 -2.53 8.40 -12.14
N LEU A 77 -2.87 8.68 -10.87
CA LEU A 77 -2.67 7.74 -9.77
C LEU A 77 -3.46 6.44 -9.98
N LEU A 78 -4.73 6.54 -10.43
CA LEU A 78 -5.54 5.35 -10.72
C LEU A 78 -4.95 4.49 -11.83
N ARG A 79 -4.42 5.12 -12.89
CA ARG A 79 -3.75 4.43 -14.00
C ARG A 79 -2.48 3.72 -13.55
N GLU A 80 -1.67 4.38 -12.71
CA GLU A 80 -0.41 3.84 -12.20
C GLU A 80 -0.58 3.00 -10.91
N ARG A 81 -1.81 2.75 -10.44
CA ARG A 81 -2.09 2.06 -9.17
C ARG A 81 -1.33 0.74 -9.00
N ARG A 82 -1.14 0.01 -10.10
CA ARG A 82 -0.41 -1.27 -10.11
C ARG A 82 1.06 -1.05 -9.81
N ILE A 83 1.67 -0.03 -10.41
CA ILE A 83 3.06 0.32 -10.20
C ILE A 83 3.27 0.86 -8.79
N VAL A 84 2.37 1.70 -8.29
CA VAL A 84 2.41 2.20 -6.91
C VAL A 84 2.29 1.04 -5.91
N GLY A 85 1.38 0.10 -6.14
CA GLY A 85 1.24 -1.11 -5.31
C GLY A 85 2.47 -2.03 -5.33
N LEU A 86 3.11 -2.22 -6.49
CA LEU A 86 4.37 -2.96 -6.60
C LEU A 86 5.53 -2.23 -5.92
N SER A 87 5.56 -0.90 -5.99
CA SER A 87 6.55 -0.07 -5.30
C SER A 87 6.37 -0.15 -3.79
N PHE A 88 5.13 -0.20 -3.30
CA PHE A 88 4.83 -0.52 -1.90
C PHE A 88 5.38 -1.89 -1.50
N ALA A 89 5.12 -2.93 -2.29
CA ALA A 89 5.63 -4.27 -2.01
C ALA A 89 7.16 -4.31 -1.97
N PHE A 90 7.82 -3.62 -2.90
CA PHE A 90 9.28 -3.49 -2.90
C PHE A 90 9.79 -2.71 -1.68
N SER A 91 9.15 -1.60 -1.30
CA SER A 91 9.49 -0.88 -0.07
C SER A 91 9.34 -1.75 1.18
N HIS A 92 8.34 -2.63 1.23
CA HIS A 92 8.16 -3.58 2.33
C HIS A 92 9.15 -4.74 2.30
N LEU A 93 9.65 -5.13 1.12
CA LEU A 93 10.76 -6.07 1.04
C LEU A 93 12.04 -5.46 1.64
N LEU A 94 12.36 -4.20 1.33
CA LEU A 94 13.46 -3.48 1.98
C LEU A 94 13.24 -3.38 3.49
N HIS A 95 12.00 -3.16 3.93
CA HIS A 95 11.65 -3.19 5.36
C HIS A 95 11.93 -4.55 6.01
N ALA A 96 11.56 -5.65 5.36
CA ALA A 96 11.83 -7.01 5.84
C ALA A 96 13.33 -7.28 5.94
N ILE A 97 14.10 -6.88 4.92
CA ILE A 97 15.56 -7.01 4.91
C ILE A 97 16.17 -6.24 6.08
N ALA A 98 15.71 -5.00 6.32
CA ALA A 98 16.20 -4.18 7.44
C ALA A 98 15.84 -4.78 8.82
N ILE A 99 14.63 -5.35 8.97
CA ILE A 99 14.24 -6.10 10.18
C ILE A 99 15.15 -7.32 10.37
N TYR A 100 15.39 -8.07 9.30
CA TYR A 100 16.22 -9.27 9.38
C TYR A 100 17.65 -8.92 9.77
N ALA A 101 18.24 -7.91 9.12
CA ALA A 101 19.57 -7.40 9.45
C ALA A 101 19.64 -6.92 10.91
N PHE A 102 18.66 -6.13 11.37
CA PHE A 102 18.60 -5.70 12.78
C PHE A 102 18.58 -6.88 13.75
N GLY A 103 17.82 -7.93 13.43
CA GLY A 103 17.75 -9.12 14.25
C GLY A 103 19.03 -9.95 14.28
N GLN A 104 19.83 -9.95 13.21
CA GLN A 104 21.16 -10.58 13.23
C GLN A 104 22.15 -9.78 14.07
N LEU A 105 22.00 -8.45 14.10
CA LEU A 105 22.88 -7.53 14.84
C LEU A 105 22.48 -7.39 16.31
N ASN A 106 21.28 -7.83 16.70
CA ASN A 106 20.75 -7.68 18.05
C ASN A 106 20.26 -9.05 18.57
N PRO A 107 21.10 -9.79 19.34
CA PRO A 107 20.83 -11.18 19.71
C PRO A 107 19.49 -11.41 20.43
N GLU A 108 19.03 -10.43 21.20
CA GLU A 108 17.77 -10.51 21.97
C GLU A 108 16.51 -10.28 21.11
N PHE A 109 16.67 -9.83 19.86
CA PHE A 109 15.54 -9.42 19.04
C PHE A 109 14.60 -10.56 18.65
N TRP A 110 15.16 -11.72 18.27
CA TRP A 110 14.36 -12.88 17.87
C TRP A 110 13.79 -13.64 19.06
N PRO A 111 14.57 -13.95 20.12
CA PRO A 111 14.04 -14.59 21.32
C PRO A 111 12.92 -13.77 22.00
N GLY A 112 13.00 -12.44 21.94
CA GLY A 112 11.99 -11.55 22.52
C GLY A 112 10.64 -11.50 21.78
N ARG A 113 10.43 -12.29 20.73
CA ARG A 113 9.21 -12.26 19.91
C ARG A 113 8.47 -13.59 19.91
N SER A 114 7.23 -13.59 20.41
CA SER A 114 6.34 -14.74 20.33
C SER A 114 5.58 -14.80 18.99
N THR A 115 5.08 -15.99 18.63
CA THR A 115 4.20 -16.20 17.46
C THR A 115 3.02 -15.24 17.45
N LEU A 116 2.38 -15.02 18.61
CA LEU A 116 1.24 -14.12 18.73
C LEU A 116 1.61 -12.65 18.46
N THR A 117 2.77 -12.20 18.95
CA THR A 117 3.24 -10.82 18.70
C THR A 117 3.66 -10.59 17.24
N ASN A 118 4.11 -11.64 16.53
CA ASN A 118 4.50 -11.57 15.13
C ASN A 118 3.33 -11.78 14.15
N LEU A 119 2.20 -12.36 14.60
CA LEU A 119 1.07 -12.72 13.75
C LEU A 119 0.59 -11.58 12.82
N PRO A 120 0.40 -10.32 13.28
CA PRO A 120 0.01 -9.23 12.38
C PRO A 120 1.05 -8.96 11.29
N GLY A 121 2.33 -9.03 11.62
CA GLY A 121 3.42 -8.86 10.66
C GLY A 121 3.42 -9.97 9.61
N THR A 122 3.28 -11.22 10.05
CA THR A 122 3.20 -12.39 9.15
C THR A 122 2.02 -12.29 8.19
N LEU A 123 0.82 -11.96 8.69
CA LEU A 123 -0.37 -11.76 7.86
C LEU A 123 -0.18 -10.62 6.85
N GLY A 124 0.49 -9.54 7.26
CA GLY A 124 0.88 -8.43 6.39
C GLY A 124 1.77 -8.90 5.25
N TYR A 125 2.88 -9.57 5.54
CA TYR A 125 3.83 -10.04 4.52
C TYR A 125 3.24 -11.07 3.56
N VAL A 126 2.47 -12.05 4.07
CA VAL A 126 1.77 -13.02 3.21
C VAL A 126 0.80 -12.30 2.26
N SER A 127 0.02 -11.34 2.78
CA SER A 127 -0.89 -10.54 1.96
C SER A 127 -0.12 -9.78 0.88
N ILE A 128 0.95 -9.07 1.25
CA ILE A 128 1.77 -8.30 0.31
C ILE A 128 2.34 -9.19 -0.80
N LEU A 129 2.90 -10.35 -0.43
CA LEU A 129 3.47 -11.31 -1.39
C LEU A 129 2.40 -11.79 -2.38
N LEU A 130 1.24 -12.23 -1.88
CA LEU A 130 0.14 -12.68 -2.72
C LEU A 130 -0.30 -11.59 -3.70
N LEU A 131 -0.48 -10.35 -3.23
CA LEU A 131 -0.88 -9.22 -4.07
C LEU A 131 0.20 -8.84 -5.09
N ALA A 132 1.47 -8.91 -4.73
CA ALA A 132 2.58 -8.61 -5.63
C ALA A 132 2.69 -9.66 -6.75
N VAL A 133 2.67 -10.94 -6.39
CA VAL A 133 2.75 -12.06 -7.34
C VAL A 133 1.55 -12.05 -8.29
N THR A 134 0.34 -11.90 -7.76
CA THR A 134 -0.90 -11.87 -8.56
C THR A 134 -1.13 -10.55 -9.30
N SER A 135 -0.26 -9.56 -9.13
CA SER A 135 -0.21 -8.37 -10.00
C SER A 135 0.43 -8.66 -11.37
N HIS A 136 1.00 -9.85 -11.60
CA HIS A 136 1.47 -10.27 -12.93
C HIS A 136 0.28 -10.64 -13.85
N ARG A 137 0.28 -10.14 -15.10
CA ARG A 137 -0.85 -10.30 -16.05
C ARG A 137 -1.19 -11.77 -16.32
N GLY A 138 -0.18 -12.65 -16.42
CA GLY A 138 -0.39 -14.08 -16.63
C GLY A 138 -1.16 -14.74 -15.48
N LEU A 139 -0.76 -14.48 -14.24
CA LEU A 139 -1.40 -15.04 -13.04
C LEU A 139 -2.79 -14.44 -12.81
N ALA A 140 -2.93 -13.13 -13.00
CA ALA A 140 -4.23 -12.45 -12.91
C ALA A 140 -5.26 -13.06 -13.89
N ARG A 141 -4.83 -13.41 -15.12
CA ARG A 141 -5.70 -14.07 -16.10
C ARG A 141 -6.09 -15.49 -15.67
N ARG A 142 -5.15 -16.28 -15.14
CA ARG A 142 -5.40 -17.66 -14.68
C ARG A 142 -6.39 -17.74 -13.50
N MET A 143 -6.37 -16.76 -12.60
CA MET A 143 -7.30 -16.72 -11.45
C MET A 143 -8.74 -16.34 -11.82
N GLY A 144 -8.93 -15.70 -12.97
CA GLY A 144 -10.20 -15.09 -13.34
C GLY A 144 -10.49 -13.78 -12.57
N PRO A 145 -11.32 -12.90 -13.15
CA PRO A 145 -11.52 -11.53 -12.64
C PRO A 145 -12.15 -11.47 -11.24
N THR A 146 -13.04 -12.42 -10.90
CA THR A 146 -13.74 -12.44 -9.62
C THR A 146 -12.82 -12.83 -8.46
N ALA A 147 -12.08 -13.94 -8.59
CA ALA A 147 -11.17 -14.40 -7.56
C ALA A 147 -10.01 -13.41 -7.37
N TRP A 148 -9.44 -12.91 -8.47
CA TRP A 148 -8.40 -11.87 -8.44
C TRP A 148 -8.89 -10.62 -7.69
N ARG A 149 -10.10 -10.14 -8.00
CA ARG A 149 -10.67 -8.97 -7.31
C ARG A 149 -10.90 -9.23 -5.82
N ARG A 150 -11.43 -10.40 -5.44
CA ARG A 150 -11.64 -10.77 -4.03
C ARG A 150 -10.31 -10.80 -3.29
N LEU A 151 -9.30 -11.47 -3.83
CA LEU A 151 -7.95 -11.52 -3.26
C LEU A 151 -7.38 -10.12 -3.05
N HIS A 152 -7.40 -9.27 -4.09
CA HIS A 152 -6.85 -7.92 -4.00
C HIS A 152 -7.59 -7.02 -3.01
N VAL A 153 -8.92 -7.11 -2.94
CA VAL A 153 -9.69 -6.34 -1.96
C VAL A 153 -9.42 -6.83 -0.54
N THR A 154 -9.50 -8.13 -0.30
CA THR A 154 -9.27 -8.72 1.03
C THR A 154 -7.85 -8.45 1.51
N GLY A 155 -6.83 -8.70 0.68
CA GLY A 155 -5.44 -8.45 1.03
C GLY A 155 -5.17 -6.98 1.36
N MET A 156 -5.76 -6.04 0.62
CA MET A 156 -5.67 -4.61 0.95
C MET A 156 -6.27 -4.27 2.32
N TRP A 157 -7.40 -4.88 2.69
CA TRP A 157 -8.01 -4.67 4.01
C TRP A 157 -7.22 -5.32 5.15
N VAL A 158 -6.62 -6.48 4.93
CA VAL A 158 -5.70 -7.11 5.89
C VAL A 158 -4.51 -6.19 6.14
N ILE A 159 -3.87 -5.69 5.07
CA ILE A 159 -2.72 -4.78 5.18
C ILE A 159 -3.13 -3.47 5.89
N ALA A 160 -4.31 -2.91 5.58
CA ALA A 160 -4.84 -1.74 6.28
C ALA A 160 -4.98 -2.02 7.78
N ALA A 161 -5.58 -3.15 8.17
CA ALA A 161 -5.73 -3.52 9.57
C ALA A 161 -4.38 -3.69 10.30
N VAL A 162 -3.39 -4.27 9.62
CA VAL A 162 -2.01 -4.42 10.16
C VAL A 162 -1.36 -3.05 10.37
N PHE A 163 -1.47 -2.12 9.42
CA PHE A 163 -0.97 -0.75 9.61
C PHE A 163 -1.73 -0.02 10.73
N THR A 164 -3.04 -0.18 10.82
CA THR A 164 -3.86 0.41 11.90
C THR A 164 -3.36 -0.07 13.25
N SER A 165 -3.25 -1.38 13.45
CA SER A 165 -2.73 -1.96 14.69
C SER A 165 -1.31 -1.47 14.99
N SER A 166 -0.46 -1.37 13.97
CA SER A 166 0.94 -0.96 14.12
C SER A 166 1.11 0.49 14.59
N TYR A 167 0.25 1.40 14.14
CA TYR A 167 0.31 2.81 14.54
C TYR A 167 -0.54 3.12 15.77
N PHE A 168 -1.80 2.66 15.80
CA PHE A 168 -2.76 3.00 16.85
C PHE A 168 -2.27 2.60 18.24
N LYS A 169 -1.73 1.38 18.39
CA LYS A 169 -1.23 0.91 19.70
C LYS A 169 -0.01 1.70 20.21
N ARG A 170 0.66 2.46 19.35
CA ARG A 170 1.84 3.25 19.68
C ARG A 170 1.52 4.70 20.01
N VAL A 171 0.27 5.15 19.81
CA VAL A 171 -0.17 6.51 20.15
C VAL A 171 0.08 6.85 21.62
N PRO A 172 -0.22 5.97 22.60
CA PRO A 172 0.08 6.26 24.01
C PRO A 172 1.58 6.37 24.31
N MET A 173 2.43 5.72 23.51
CA MET A 173 3.89 5.73 23.70
C MET A 173 4.55 6.96 23.04
N ASN A 174 3.97 7.44 21.93
CA ASN A 174 4.43 8.64 21.24
C ASN A 174 3.27 9.22 20.41
N TYR A 175 2.81 10.40 20.80
CA TYR A 175 1.66 11.08 20.18
C TYR A 175 1.81 11.30 18.67
N TRP A 176 3.04 11.38 18.14
CA TRP A 176 3.25 11.50 16.69
C TRP A 176 2.71 10.33 15.87
N TYR A 177 2.44 9.18 16.48
CA TYR A 177 1.74 8.07 15.82
C TYR A 177 0.25 8.37 15.57
N ALA A 178 -0.33 9.41 16.17
CA ALA A 178 -1.69 9.85 15.87
C ALA A 178 -1.85 10.31 14.41
N VAL A 179 -0.80 10.89 13.81
CA VAL A 179 -0.81 11.36 12.41
C VAL A 179 -1.04 10.20 11.43
N PRO A 180 -0.18 9.16 11.35
CA PRO A 180 -0.43 8.04 10.45
C PRO A 180 -1.72 7.28 10.80
N SER A 181 -2.09 7.18 12.07
CA SER A 181 -3.39 6.61 12.48
C SER A 181 -4.58 7.38 11.90
N ALA A 182 -4.57 8.72 12.00
CA ALA A 182 -5.61 9.58 11.46
C ALA A 182 -5.68 9.48 9.93
N LEU A 183 -4.53 9.53 9.24
CA LEU A 183 -4.48 9.39 7.78
C LEU A 183 -5.09 8.06 7.30
N LEU A 184 -4.80 6.97 8.01
CA LEU A 184 -5.34 5.66 7.67
C LEU A 184 -6.85 5.58 7.95
N PHE A 185 -7.31 6.13 9.07
CA PHE A 185 -8.74 6.23 9.37
C PHE A 185 -9.48 7.04 8.29
N THR A 186 -8.96 8.21 7.92
CA THR A 186 -9.49 9.03 6.83
C THR A 186 -9.51 8.25 5.52
N ALA A 187 -8.44 7.53 5.17
CA ALA A 187 -8.39 6.71 3.97
C ALA A 187 -9.45 5.60 3.95
N VAL A 188 -9.70 4.95 5.09
CA VAL A 188 -10.79 3.96 5.26
C VAL A 188 -12.15 4.60 5.05
N VAL A 189 -12.42 5.73 5.71
CA VAL A 189 -13.68 6.48 5.57
C VAL A 189 -13.92 6.89 4.12
N VAL A 190 -12.93 7.52 3.48
CA VAL A 190 -12.98 7.92 2.06
C VAL A 190 -13.28 6.71 1.17
N ARG A 191 -12.64 5.56 1.43
CA ARG A 191 -12.86 4.35 0.63
C ARG A 191 -14.28 3.79 0.77
N LEU A 192 -14.84 3.82 1.98
CA LEU A 192 -16.21 3.39 2.24
C LEU A 192 -17.23 4.33 1.61
N ILE A 193 -17.04 5.66 1.71
CA ILE A 193 -17.89 6.67 1.07
C ILE A 193 -17.86 6.48 -0.45
N ALA A 194 -16.68 6.34 -1.06
CA ALA A 194 -16.56 6.12 -2.50
C ALA A 194 -17.28 4.84 -2.95
N LYS A 195 -17.16 3.75 -2.18
CA LYS A 195 -17.86 2.49 -2.47
C LYS A 195 -19.39 2.67 -2.45
N ARG A 196 -19.91 3.40 -1.46
CA ARG A 196 -21.34 3.72 -1.36
C ARG A 196 -21.80 4.61 -2.53
N ALA A 197 -21.09 5.69 -2.81
CA ALA A 197 -21.40 6.59 -3.92
C ALA A 197 -21.44 5.87 -5.28
N GLN A 198 -20.48 4.96 -5.52
CA GLN A 198 -20.47 4.14 -6.73
C GLN A 198 -21.64 3.14 -6.80
N ALA A 199 -22.06 2.56 -5.67
CA ALA A 199 -23.20 1.67 -5.62
C ALA A 199 -24.52 2.41 -5.94
N LEU A 200 -24.72 3.59 -5.36
CA LEU A 200 -25.88 4.45 -5.62
C LEU A 200 -25.97 4.84 -7.10
N ARG A 201 -24.86 5.29 -7.70
CA ARG A 201 -24.78 5.65 -9.13
C ARG A 201 -25.10 4.49 -10.09
N ARG A 202 -24.83 3.25 -9.68
CA ARG A 202 -25.18 2.05 -10.47
C ARG A 202 -26.66 1.72 -10.37
N GLY A 203 -27.26 1.86 -9.17
CA GLY A 203 -28.70 1.66 -8.97
C GLY A 203 -29.55 2.64 -9.78
N THR A 204 -29.15 3.91 -9.86
CA THR A 204 -29.83 4.93 -10.68
C THR A 204 -29.66 4.76 -12.19
N ARG A 205 -28.73 3.91 -12.65
CA ARG A 205 -28.45 3.66 -14.07
C ARG A 205 -29.07 2.36 -14.61
N SER A 206 -29.74 1.57 -13.77
CA SER A 206 -30.59 0.49 -14.28
C SER A 206 -31.81 1.11 -14.98
N PRO A 207 -32.04 0.83 -16.28
CA PRO A 207 -33.21 1.36 -16.97
C PRO A 207 -34.49 0.84 -16.29
N LEU A 208 -35.47 1.72 -16.13
CA LEU A 208 -36.86 1.29 -15.94
C LEU A 208 -37.18 0.29 -17.06
N ALA A 209 -37.56 -0.93 -16.68
CA ALA A 209 -38.12 -1.88 -17.64
C ALA A 209 -39.31 -1.19 -18.32
N PRO A 210 -39.42 -1.22 -19.67
CA PRO A 210 -40.58 -0.65 -20.32
C PRO A 210 -41.82 -1.44 -19.85
N THR A 211 -42.74 -0.73 -19.21
CA THR A 211 -44.11 -1.19 -19.02
C THR A 211 -44.71 -1.48 -20.39
N SER A 212 -44.88 -2.75 -20.71
CA SER A 212 -45.69 -3.19 -21.84
C SER A 212 -47.15 -2.79 -21.59
N ALA A 213 -47.64 -1.87 -22.41
CA ALA A 213 -49.07 -1.63 -22.63
C ALA A 213 -49.55 -2.53 -23.78
#